data_AF-A0A239JUL7-F1
#
_entry.id   AF-A0A239JUL7-F1
#
_cell.length_a   1.000
_cell.length_b   1.000
_cell.length_c   1.000
_cell.angle_alpha   90.00
_cell.angle_beta   90.00
_cell.angle_gamma   90.00
#
_symmetry.space_group_name_H-M   'P 1'
#
loop_
_entity.id
_entity.type
_entity.pdbx_description
1 polymer ?
#
loop_
_entity_poly.entity_id
_entity_poly.type
_entity_poly.pdbx_seq_one_letter_code
_entity_poly.pdbx_strand_id
1 'polypeptide(L)' 'MAEEARQEGDRKARLDFPDFAQEFLRRNLEYCRDYKNVMSDPEGDPKAQEVMARRWGLCFPGRSPSVGA' A
#
# COMPACT_ATOMS: atom_id res chain seq x y z
N MET A 1 -15.62 -19.50 20.45
CA MET A 1 -14.80 -20.30 19.51
C MET A 1 -15.28 -20.25 18.05
N ALA A 2 -16.51 -20.69 17.69
CA ALA A 2 -16.95 -20.71 16.28
C ALA A 2 -17.43 -19.34 15.75
N GLU A 3 -17.79 -18.41 16.64
CA GLU A 3 -18.30 -17.08 16.30
C GLU A 3 -17.17 -16.08 16.00
N GLU A 4 -16.03 -16.21 16.69
CA GLU A 4 -14.83 -15.38 16.49
C GLU A 4 -14.18 -15.63 15.12
N ALA A 5 -14.18 -16.89 14.65
CA ALA A 5 -13.69 -17.23 13.31
C ALA A 5 -14.57 -16.64 12.20
N ARG A 6 -15.89 -16.53 12.45
CA ARG A 6 -16.84 -15.89 11.52
C ARG A 6 -16.67 -14.37 11.51
N GLN A 7 -16.47 -13.75 12.68
CA GLN A 7 -16.20 -12.31 12.79
C GLN A 7 -14.84 -11.91 12.19
N GLU A 8 -13.82 -12.77 12.29
CA GLU A 8 -12.54 -12.58 11.59
C GLU A 8 -12.71 -12.66 10.06
N GLY A 9 -13.55 -13.59 9.58
CA GLY A 9 -13.90 -13.69 8.16
C GLY A 9 -14.65 -12.46 7.63
N ASP A 10 -15.60 -11.94 8.42
CA ASP A 10 -16.40 -10.77 8.08
C ASP A 10 -15.59 -9.45 8.16
N ARG A 11 -14.63 -9.37 9.10
CA ARG A 11 -13.65 -8.26 9.17
C ARG A 11 -12.67 -8.28 8.01
N LYS A 12 -12.23 -9.47 7.56
CA LYS A 12 -11.39 -9.65 6.36
C LYS A 12 -12.13 -9.33 5.06
N ALA A 13 -13.45 -9.56 5.02
CA ALA A 13 -14.31 -9.24 3.88
C ALA A 13 -14.56 -7.73 3.70
N ARG A 14 -14.13 -6.92 4.67
CA ARG A 14 -14.37 -5.47 4.72
C ARG A 14 -13.16 -4.61 4.35
N LEU A 15 -12.07 -5.24 3.92
CA LEU A 15 -10.91 -4.56 3.35
C LEU A 15 -11.19 -4.33 1.87
N ASP A 16 -11.22 -3.08 1.44
CA ASP A 16 -11.29 -2.77 0.01
C ASP A 16 -10.02 -3.33 -0.68
N PHE A 17 -10.11 -3.63 -1.98
CA PHE A 17 -8.98 -4.23 -2.74
C PHE A 17 -7.60 -3.56 -2.50
N PRO A 18 -7.50 -2.22 -2.33
CA PRO A 18 -6.24 -1.57 -1.98
C PRO A 18 -5.68 -1.96 -0.61
N ASP A 19 -6.55 -2.07 0.41
CA ASP A 19 -6.14 -2.47 1.76
C ASP A 19 -5.67 -3.92 1.78
N PHE A 20 -6.33 -4.78 1.01
CA PHE A 20 -5.91 -6.17 0.85
C PHE A 20 -4.54 -6.27 0.16
N ALA A 21 -4.29 -5.47 -0.88
CA ALA A 21 -2.98 -5.41 -1.53
C ALA A 21 -1.88 -4.90 -0.59
N GLN A 22 -2.21 -3.92 0.27
CA GLN A 22 -1.29 -3.39 1.27
C GLN A 22 -0.84 -4.45 2.29
N GLU A 23 -1.71 -5.40 2.64
CA GLU A 23 -1.37 -6.49 3.56
C GLU A 23 -0.28 -7.43 3.02
N PHE A 24 -0.23 -7.66 1.70
CA PHE A 24 0.87 -8.43 1.09
C PHE A 24 2.21 -7.69 1.22
N LEU A 25 2.20 -6.37 1.03
CA LEU A 25 3.39 -5.54 1.15
C LEU A 25 3.88 -5.48 2.61
N ARG A 26 2.99 -5.32 3.58
CA ARG A 26 3.34 -5.29 5.02
C ARG A 26 3.98 -6.59 5.52
N ARG A 27 3.70 -7.72 4.87
CA ARG A 27 4.32 -9.02 5.21
C ARG A 27 5.68 -9.23 4.56
N ASN A 28 6.05 -8.43 3.57
CA ASN A 28 7.36 -8.49 2.93
C ASN A 28 8.41 -7.68 3.73
N LEU A 29 9.46 -8.36 4.21
CA LEU A 29 10.50 -7.74 5.02
C LEU A 29 11.34 -6.71 4.25
N GLU A 30 11.55 -6.92 2.94
CA GLU A 30 12.26 -5.96 2.08
C GLU A 30 11.43 -4.69 1.89
N TYR A 31 10.12 -4.83 1.67
CA TYR A 31 9.21 -3.67 1.60
C TYR A 31 9.24 -2.88 2.90
N CYS A 32 9.19 -3.56 4.04
CA CYS A 32 9.24 -2.90 5.35
C CYS A 32 10.54 -2.12 5.56
N ARG A 33 11.67 -2.63 5.06
CA ARG A 33 12.97 -1.93 5.14
C ARG A 33 12.98 -0.70 4.25
N ASP A 34 12.57 -0.84 3.00
CA ASP A 34 12.47 0.28 2.05
C ASP A 34 11.52 1.36 2.59
N TYR A 35 10.34 0.97 3.05
CA TYR A 35 9.34 1.89 3.62
C TYR A 35 9.90 2.67 4.79
N LYS A 36 10.58 2.02 5.74
CA LYS A 36 11.21 2.73 6.87
C LYS A 36 12.28 3.71 6.39
N ASN A 37 13.15 3.28 5.49
CA ASN A 37 14.23 4.14 4.99
C ASN A 37 13.70 5.39 4.25
N VAL A 38 12.59 5.26 3.53
CA VAL A 38 12.02 6.33 2.69
C VAL A 38 11.01 7.21 3.44
N MET A 39 10.22 6.63 4.37
CA MET A 39 9.12 7.32 5.06
C MET A 39 9.46 7.73 6.50
N SER A 40 10.64 7.41 7.02
CA SER A 40 11.07 7.89 8.34
C SER A 40 11.37 9.39 8.39
N ASP A 41 11.58 10.03 7.24
CA ASP A 41 11.80 11.47 7.14
C ASP A 41 10.50 12.20 6.77
N PRO A 42 9.96 13.09 7.63
CA PRO A 42 8.77 13.87 7.32
C PRO A 42 8.96 14.86 6.17
N GLU A 43 10.19 15.24 5.81
CA GLU A 43 10.54 15.99 4.59
C GLU A 43 11.15 15.07 3.50
N GLY A 44 10.83 13.77 3.55
CA GLY A 44 11.47 12.75 2.73
C GLY A 44 11.49 13.07 1.24
N ASP A 45 12.62 12.75 0.59
CA ASP A 45 12.88 13.02 -0.82
C ASP A 45 11.77 12.44 -1.73
N PRO A 46 11.01 13.29 -2.44
CA PRO A 46 9.98 12.85 -3.37
C PRO A 46 10.51 11.89 -4.44
N LYS A 47 11.80 12.02 -4.80
CA LYS A 47 12.42 11.12 -5.77
C LYS A 47 12.62 9.72 -5.20
N ALA A 48 13.07 9.61 -3.96
CA ALA A 48 13.20 8.34 -3.25
C ALA A 48 11.82 7.64 -3.09
N GLN A 49 10.78 8.40 -2.78
CA GLN A 49 9.40 7.91 -2.72
C GLN A 49 8.91 7.38 -4.07
N GLU A 50 9.16 8.11 -5.17
CA GLU A 50 8.81 7.68 -6.52
C GLU A 50 9.54 6.38 -6.92
N VAL A 51 10.84 6.29 -6.63
CA VAL A 51 11.66 5.10 -6.91
C VAL A 51 11.12 3.88 -6.15
N MET A 52 10.80 4.05 -4.87
CA MET A 52 10.20 3.00 -4.06
C MET A 52 8.83 2.58 -4.63
N ALA A 53 7.98 3.54 -4.99
CA ALA A 53 6.65 3.24 -5.53
C ALA A 53 6.73 2.45 -6.85
N ARG A 54 7.68 2.76 -7.74
CA ARG A 54 7.91 1.99 -8.97
C ARG A 54 8.40 0.57 -8.67
N ARG A 55 9.34 0.42 -7.74
CA ARG A 55 9.90 -0.89 -7.35
C ARG A 55 8.81 -1.84 -6.84
N TRP A 56 7.86 -1.33 -6.08
CA TRP A 56 6.80 -2.12 -5.45
C TRP A 56 5.46 -2.14 -6.22
N GLY A 57 5.43 -1.59 -7.43
CA GLY A 57 4.22 -1.56 -8.27
C GLY A 57 3.10 -0.65 -7.73
N LEU A 58 3.44 0.31 -6.87
CA LEU A 58 2.53 1.30 -6.30
C LEU A 58 2.33 2.53 -7.20
N CYS A 59 3.15 2.67 -8.24
CA CYS A 59 2.92 3.67 -9.28
C CYS A 59 1.75 3.24 -10.18
N PHE A 60 0.55 3.68 -9.83
CA PHE A 60 -0.57 3.63 -10.75
C PHE A 60 -0.29 4.61 -11.91
N PRO A 61 -0.44 4.20 -13.18
CA PRO A 61 -0.38 5.14 -14.29
C PRO A 61 -1.39 6.25 -14.00
N GLY A 62 -0.88 7.48 -13.86
CA GLY A 62 -1.67 8.62 -13.46
C GLY A 62 -2.93 8.71 -14.30
N ARG A 63 -4.06 9.05 -13.66
CA ARG A 63 -5.32 9.35 -14.33
C ARG A 63 -5.01 10.14 -15.59
N SER A 64 -5.57 9.71 -16.72
CA SER A 64 -5.55 10.48 -17.95
C SER A 64 -5.80 11.95 -17.61
N PRO A 65 -5.04 12.91 -18.17
CA PRO A 65 -5.36 14.31 -17.96
C PRO A 65 -6.85 14.46 -18.23
N SER A 66 -7.60 15.01 -17.28
CA SER A 66 -8.99 15.35 -17.50
C SER A 66 -9.01 16.30 -18.67
N VAL A 67 -9.31 15.78 -19.86
CA VAL A 67 -9.58 16.59 -21.04
C VAL A 67 -10.96 17.19 -20.81
N GLY A 68 -10.97 18.48 -20.49
CA GLY A 68 -12.16 19.27 -20.14
C GLY A 68 -11.67 20.49 -19.36
N ALA A 69 -11.27 21.58 -20.02
CA ALA A 69 -12.10 22.55 -20.75
C ALA A 69 -13.00 23.34 -19.79
#